data_AF-A0A953MR06-F1
#
_entry.id   AF-A0A953MR06-F1
#
_cell.length_a   1.000
_cell.length_b   1.000
_cell.length_c   1.000
_cell.angle_alpha   90.00
_cell.angle_beta   90.00
_cell.angle_gamma   90.00
#
_symmetry.space_group_name_H-M   'P 1'
#
loop_
_entity.id
_entity.type
_entity.pdbx_description
1 polymer ?
#
loop_
_entity_poly.entity_id
_entity_poly.type
_entity_poly.pdbx_seq_one_letter_code
_entity_poly.pdbx_strand_id
1 'polypeptide(L)'
;MIFIDGVGIGKPDYQYNPFFKYGFKTFTEIFGAIPTLENLTIEKNNKYIFPVDANLGVDGFPQSGTGQTSIFCGINAPKFVGKHFGPFPYSTLIPIIGEKNILKHYRDDGKKSFFANAYPKRFFDYLKSGKTRLSVTTLSCRLSDIPLNRTKDVRAGKALTAEITNARWNLKLNLNMPVITPTLAAKRLLRFTAQNDFTLYEYYITDHLGHGRYDGETESTLKILDEFLLTIITKLPDDVTLLICSDHGNFEDLSVKTHTRNPALTIAAGKNAKQLFEEIKDLTQIKSAIIKNCK
;
A
#
# COMPACT_ATOMS: atom_id res chain seq x y z
N MET A 1 -4.85 5.97 4.21
CA MET A 1 -3.61 5.54 3.53
C MET A 1 -3.87 4.23 2.79
N ILE A 2 -3.46 4.17 1.53
CA ILE A 2 -3.44 2.93 0.73
C ILE A 2 -1.98 2.61 0.46
N PHE A 3 -1.50 1.49 0.96
CA PHE A 3 -0.15 1.00 0.72
C PHE A 3 -0.21 -0.02 -0.42
N ILE A 4 0.54 0.23 -1.50
CA ILE A 4 0.63 -0.65 -2.67
C ILE A 4 2.08 -1.14 -2.75
N ASP A 5 2.30 -2.43 -2.52
CA ASP A 5 3.63 -3.04 -2.43
C ASP A 5 4.30 -3.11 -3.81
N GLY A 6 5.56 -2.69 -3.91
CA GLY A 6 6.38 -2.84 -5.12
C GLY A 6 5.90 -2.10 -6.38
N VAL A 7 5.64 -0.79 -6.29
CA VAL A 7 5.30 0.07 -7.42
C VAL A 7 6.21 1.31 -7.47
N GLY A 8 7.04 1.39 -8.50
CA GLY A 8 7.89 2.54 -8.79
C GLY A 8 7.40 3.38 -9.97
N ILE A 9 8.14 4.44 -10.29
CA ILE A 9 7.97 5.21 -11.53
C ILE A 9 9.03 4.74 -12.53
N GLY A 10 8.57 4.17 -13.65
CA GLY A 10 9.42 3.55 -14.68
C GLY A 10 9.47 4.33 -15.98
N LYS A 11 10.11 3.72 -17.00
CA LYS A 11 10.13 4.25 -18.37
C LYS A 11 8.78 4.08 -19.07
N PRO A 12 8.47 4.87 -20.11
CA PRO A 12 7.33 4.65 -20.98
C PRO A 12 7.53 3.42 -21.89
N ASP A 13 7.45 2.23 -21.29
CA ASP A 13 7.68 0.93 -21.95
C ASP A 13 6.37 0.17 -22.16
N TYR A 14 5.95 0.03 -23.43
CA TYR A 14 4.69 -0.63 -23.80
C TYR A 14 4.77 -2.18 -23.80
N GLN A 15 5.94 -2.76 -23.53
CA GLN A 15 6.17 -4.20 -23.47
C GLN A 15 6.26 -4.72 -22.02
N TYR A 16 6.97 -4.00 -21.16
CA TYR A 16 7.32 -4.44 -19.80
C TYR A 16 6.76 -3.58 -18.68
N ASN A 17 6.37 -2.33 -18.92
CA ASN A 17 5.70 -1.51 -17.91
C ASN A 17 4.18 -1.69 -18.03
N PRO A 18 3.52 -2.37 -17.07
CA PRO A 18 2.10 -2.71 -17.17
C PRO A 18 1.18 -1.50 -17.28
N PHE A 19 1.56 -0.37 -16.70
CA PHE A 19 0.77 0.86 -16.78
C PHE A 19 0.67 1.38 -18.23
N PHE A 20 1.75 1.27 -19.01
CA PHE A 20 1.76 1.66 -20.43
C PHE A 20 1.20 0.57 -21.33
N LYS A 21 1.55 -0.70 -21.05
CA LYS A 21 1.12 -1.85 -21.84
C LYS A 21 -0.40 -2.05 -21.85
N TYR A 22 -1.02 -1.97 -20.68
CA TYR A 22 -2.46 -2.25 -20.51
C TYR A 22 -3.29 -0.98 -20.30
N GLY A 23 -2.64 0.16 -20.08
CA GLY A 23 -3.29 1.41 -19.69
C GLY A 23 -3.67 1.45 -18.21
N PHE A 24 -3.79 2.67 -17.68
CA PHE A 24 -4.25 2.91 -16.30
C PHE A 24 -5.03 4.22 -16.23
N LYS A 25 -6.36 4.12 -16.20
CA LYS A 25 -7.31 5.25 -16.28
C LYS A 25 -7.16 6.20 -15.11
N THR A 26 -6.82 5.70 -13.93
CA THR A 26 -6.54 6.54 -12.76
C THR A 26 -5.48 7.59 -13.12
N PHE A 27 -4.43 7.21 -13.85
CA PHE A 27 -3.41 8.17 -14.27
C PHE A 27 -3.91 9.10 -15.38
N THR A 28 -4.47 8.56 -16.46
CA THR A 28 -4.83 9.37 -17.64
C THR A 28 -6.03 10.28 -17.38
N GLU A 29 -7.06 9.82 -16.66
CA GLU A 29 -8.27 10.60 -16.38
C GLU A 29 -8.05 11.62 -15.25
N ILE A 30 -7.44 11.21 -14.14
CA ILE A 30 -7.25 12.09 -12.97
C ILE A 30 -6.06 13.03 -13.16
N PHE A 31 -4.92 12.52 -13.62
CA PHE A 31 -3.66 13.25 -13.68
C PHE A 31 -3.32 13.73 -15.10
N GLY A 32 -3.95 13.17 -16.13
CA GLY A 32 -3.73 13.54 -17.54
C GLY A 32 -2.63 12.74 -18.23
N ALA A 33 -1.77 12.06 -17.47
CA ALA A 33 -0.67 11.26 -17.99
C ALA A 33 -0.22 10.21 -16.96
N ILE A 34 0.46 9.16 -17.44
CA ILE A 34 1.18 8.18 -16.62
C ILE A 34 2.53 8.80 -16.25
N PRO A 35 2.97 8.78 -14.97
CA PRO A 35 4.27 9.31 -14.58
C PRO A 35 5.41 8.50 -15.22
N THR A 36 6.49 9.19 -15.60
CA THR A 36 7.70 8.55 -16.15
C THR A 36 8.96 9.06 -15.48
N LEU A 37 10.10 8.43 -15.74
CA LEU A 37 11.40 8.92 -15.28
C LEU A 37 11.74 10.34 -15.80
N GLU A 38 11.18 10.73 -16.94
CA GLU A 38 11.32 12.09 -17.52
C GLU A 38 10.30 13.08 -16.94
N ASN A 39 9.19 12.59 -16.38
CA ASN A 39 8.14 13.39 -15.75
C ASN A 39 7.64 12.74 -14.46
N LEU A 40 8.48 12.84 -13.42
CA LEU A 40 8.28 12.15 -12.14
C LEU A 40 7.13 12.74 -11.31
N THR A 41 6.81 14.02 -11.53
CA THR A 41 5.83 14.77 -10.73
C THR A 41 4.71 15.28 -11.62
N ILE A 42 3.46 15.00 -11.25
CA ILE A 42 2.27 15.49 -11.94
C ILE A 42 1.34 16.14 -10.93
N GLU A 43 1.00 17.40 -11.15
CA GLU A 43 0.08 18.16 -10.30
C GLU A 43 -1.20 18.51 -11.07
N LYS A 44 -2.37 18.13 -10.56
CA LYS A 44 -3.65 18.43 -11.19
C LYS A 44 -4.78 18.53 -10.17
N ASN A 45 -5.45 19.68 -10.11
CA ASN A 45 -6.65 19.90 -9.28
C ASN A 45 -6.48 19.44 -7.81
N ASN A 46 -5.41 19.90 -7.15
CA ASN A 46 -5.01 19.53 -5.78
C ASN A 46 -4.80 18.01 -5.58
N LYS A 47 -4.26 17.35 -6.61
CA LYS A 47 -3.84 15.95 -6.59
C LYS A 47 -2.43 15.89 -7.16
N TYR A 48 -1.58 15.10 -6.54
CA TYR A 48 -0.15 15.05 -6.82
C TYR A 48 0.26 13.61 -7.01
N ILE A 49 0.93 13.30 -8.12
CA ILE A 49 1.81 12.14 -8.24
C ILE A 49 3.23 12.66 -8.06
N PHE A 50 4.05 11.99 -7.26
CA PHE A 50 5.43 12.40 -7.03
C PHE A 50 6.33 11.23 -6.63
N PRO A 51 7.65 11.34 -6.89
CA PRO A 51 8.62 10.32 -6.54
C PRO A 51 8.95 10.36 -5.05
N VAL A 52 9.10 9.18 -4.44
CA VAL A 52 9.64 9.04 -3.08
C VAL A 52 10.85 8.13 -3.12
N ASP A 53 11.97 8.56 -2.52
CA ASP A 53 13.19 7.76 -2.51
C ASP A 53 13.06 6.54 -1.59
N ALA A 54 13.13 5.36 -2.21
CA ALA A 54 13.17 4.05 -1.55
C ALA A 54 14.59 3.53 -1.29
N ASN A 55 15.60 4.14 -1.90
CA ASN A 55 17.00 3.71 -1.76
C ASN A 55 17.57 4.08 -0.39
N LEU A 56 17.14 5.21 0.18
CA LEU A 56 17.46 5.66 1.53
C LEU A 56 18.98 5.77 1.79
N GLY A 57 19.75 6.00 0.73
CA GLY A 57 21.22 6.05 0.76
C GLY A 57 21.90 4.73 1.12
N VAL A 58 21.25 3.59 0.92
CA VAL A 58 21.80 2.25 1.22
C VAL A 58 21.97 1.43 -0.07
N ASP A 59 23.11 0.75 -0.20
CA ASP A 59 23.42 -0.09 -1.34
C ASP A 59 22.51 -1.32 -1.46
N GLY A 60 22.41 -1.83 -2.69
CA GLY A 60 21.49 -2.91 -3.05
C GLY A 60 20.12 -2.41 -3.51
N PHE A 61 19.20 -3.35 -3.71
CA PHE A 61 17.82 -3.02 -4.09
C PHE A 61 16.97 -2.80 -2.83
N PRO A 62 16.11 -1.76 -2.79
CA PRO A 62 15.08 -1.62 -1.76
C PRO A 62 14.30 -2.93 -1.55
N GLN A 63 13.85 -3.21 -0.32
CA GLN A 63 13.15 -4.45 0.03
C GLN A 63 12.00 -4.16 1.00
N SER A 64 10.93 -4.97 0.96
CA SER A 64 9.68 -4.66 1.65
C SER A 64 9.80 -4.61 3.17
N GLY A 65 10.59 -5.49 3.79
CA GLY A 65 10.75 -5.52 5.25
C GLY A 65 11.32 -4.20 5.81
N THR A 66 12.39 -3.69 5.21
CA THR A 66 13.01 -2.41 5.57
C THR A 66 12.23 -1.21 5.02
N GLY A 67 11.68 -1.31 3.81
CA GLY A 67 10.91 -0.24 3.18
C GLY A 67 9.63 0.07 3.97
N GLN A 68 8.79 -0.95 4.20
CA GLN A 68 7.58 -0.81 5.01
C GLN A 68 7.89 -0.34 6.44
N THR A 69 8.96 -0.84 7.07
CA THR A 69 9.35 -0.34 8.40
C THR A 69 9.67 1.15 8.36
N SER A 70 10.33 1.63 7.31
CA SER A 70 10.65 3.04 7.15
C SER A 70 9.39 3.88 6.99
N ILE A 71 8.45 3.44 6.16
CA ILE A 71 7.13 4.06 5.98
C ILE A 71 6.38 4.15 7.32
N PHE A 72 6.17 3.02 7.99
CA PHE A 72 5.25 2.96 9.13
C PHE A 72 5.87 3.48 10.42
N CYS A 73 7.19 3.46 10.57
CA CYS A 73 7.87 3.86 11.80
C CYS A 73 8.57 5.23 11.70
N GLY A 74 8.80 5.73 10.49
CA GLY A 74 9.49 7.01 10.25
C GLY A 74 10.98 6.96 10.58
N ILE A 75 11.63 5.83 10.31
CA ILE A 75 13.08 5.64 10.52
C ILE A 75 13.74 5.16 9.23
N ASN A 76 15.04 5.42 9.05
CA ASN A 76 15.79 4.78 7.97
C ASN A 76 16.15 3.33 8.38
N ALA A 77 15.21 2.40 8.18
CA ALA A 77 15.36 1.01 8.57
C ALA A 77 16.49 0.26 7.83
N PRO A 78 16.72 0.42 6.50
CA PRO A 78 17.84 -0.26 5.87
C PRO A 78 19.18 0.25 6.38
N LYS A 79 19.31 1.54 6.72
CA LYS A 79 20.52 2.08 7.36
C LYS A 79 20.71 1.53 8.77
N PHE A 80 19.62 1.41 9.55
CA PHE A 80 19.67 0.80 10.88
C PHE A 80 20.13 -0.67 10.83
N VAL A 81 19.65 -1.44 9.86
CA VAL A 81 20.04 -2.84 9.66
C VAL A 81 21.41 -2.99 8.97
N GLY A 82 21.86 -1.96 8.25
CA GLY A 82 23.07 -1.97 7.42
C GLY A 82 22.87 -2.53 6.01
N LYS A 83 21.63 -2.84 5.62
CA LYS A 83 21.25 -3.31 4.27
C LYS A 83 19.74 -3.26 4.08
N HIS A 84 19.30 -3.28 2.82
CA HIS A 84 17.91 -3.61 2.49
C HIS A 84 17.59 -5.07 2.84
N PHE A 85 16.41 -5.31 3.40
CA PHE A 85 15.97 -6.65 3.80
C PHE A 85 14.46 -6.84 3.67
N GLY A 86 14.04 -8.02 3.24
CA GLY A 86 12.63 -8.38 3.08
C GLY A 86 12.46 -9.87 2.73
N PRO A 87 11.21 -10.33 2.54
CA PRO A 87 9.96 -9.55 2.57
C PRO A 87 9.42 -9.26 3.99
N PHE A 88 9.92 -9.99 5.00
CA PHE A 88 9.54 -9.79 6.41
C PHE A 88 10.47 -8.79 7.09
N PRO A 89 10.06 -8.13 8.19
CA PRO A 89 10.95 -7.25 8.93
C PRO A 89 12.17 -8.01 9.44
N TYR A 90 13.32 -7.33 9.43
CA TYR A 90 14.51 -7.84 10.10
C TYR A 90 14.24 -7.93 11.61
N SER A 91 14.77 -8.96 12.30
CA SER A 91 14.41 -9.23 13.71
C SER A 91 14.69 -8.06 14.65
N THR A 92 15.77 -7.32 14.43
CA THR A 92 16.14 -6.12 15.21
C THR A 92 15.21 -4.94 15.00
N LEU A 93 14.36 -4.95 13.95
CA LEU A 93 13.34 -3.92 13.71
C LEU A 93 12.04 -4.19 14.49
N ILE A 94 11.82 -5.41 14.99
CA ILE A 94 10.57 -5.77 15.69
C ILE A 94 10.29 -4.86 16.91
N PRO A 95 11.26 -4.57 17.80
CA PRO A 95 11.04 -3.62 18.91
C PRO A 95 10.69 -2.21 18.42
N ILE A 96 11.35 -1.73 17.37
CA ILE A 96 11.08 -0.41 16.78
C ILE A 96 9.67 -0.38 16.19
N ILE A 97 9.24 -1.43 15.49
CA ILE A 97 7.87 -1.55 14.98
C ILE A 97 6.89 -1.50 16.15
N GLY A 98 7.14 -2.24 17.23
CA GLY A 98 6.29 -2.26 18.42
C GLY A 98 6.18 -0.92 19.14
N GLU A 99 7.18 -0.05 19.03
CA GLU A 99 7.19 1.27 19.67
C GLU A 99 6.66 2.37 18.74
N LYS A 100 7.03 2.33 17.46
CA LYS A 100 6.95 3.50 16.56
C LYS A 100 5.97 3.39 15.42
N ASN A 101 5.31 2.25 15.18
CA ASN A 101 4.42 2.14 14.04
C ASN A 101 3.26 3.17 14.09
N ILE A 102 2.80 3.63 12.93
CA ILE A 102 1.78 4.68 12.83
C ILE A 102 0.43 4.29 13.46
N LEU A 103 0.04 3.01 13.41
CA LEU A 103 -1.20 2.53 14.05
C LEU A 103 -1.14 2.69 15.56
N LYS A 104 0.02 2.41 16.16
CA LYS A 104 0.27 2.65 17.59
C LYS A 104 0.19 4.13 17.93
N HIS A 105 0.78 5.00 17.11
CA HIS A 105 0.74 6.45 17.35
C HIS A 105 -0.70 6.97 17.48
N TYR A 106 -1.57 6.69 16.51
CA TYR A 106 -2.97 7.12 16.59
C TYR A 106 -3.70 6.50 17.79
N ARG A 107 -3.47 5.21 18.06
CA ARG A 107 -4.07 4.54 19.22
C ARG A 107 -3.65 5.18 20.55
N ASP A 108 -2.36 5.44 20.73
CA ASP A 108 -1.81 6.02 21.96
C ASP A 108 -2.29 7.48 22.14
N ASP A 109 -2.60 8.19 21.04
CA ASP A 109 -3.26 9.50 21.03
C ASP A 109 -4.80 9.43 21.27
N GLY A 110 -5.34 8.26 21.59
CA GLY A 110 -6.78 8.05 21.83
C GLY A 110 -7.65 8.08 20.57
N LYS A 111 -7.04 7.98 19.38
CA LYS A 111 -7.71 8.02 18.07
C LYS A 111 -7.98 6.62 17.53
N LYS A 112 -8.99 6.50 16.67
CA LYS A 112 -9.40 5.25 16.04
C LYS A 112 -8.54 4.95 14.82
N SER A 113 -7.85 3.82 14.87
CA SER A 113 -7.15 3.24 13.73
C SER A 113 -7.82 1.97 13.22
N PHE A 114 -7.89 1.81 11.91
CA PHE A 114 -8.48 0.64 11.27
C PHE A 114 -7.60 0.11 10.13
N PHE A 115 -7.27 -1.18 10.19
CA PHE A 115 -6.65 -1.90 9.08
C PHE A 115 -7.73 -2.67 8.32
N ALA A 116 -8.03 -2.23 7.10
CA ALA A 116 -9.21 -2.69 6.36
C ALA A 116 -9.07 -4.10 5.79
N ASN A 117 -7.85 -4.63 5.69
CA ASN A 117 -7.59 -5.95 5.16
C ASN A 117 -8.10 -7.05 6.08
N ALA A 118 -8.66 -8.10 5.48
CA ALA A 118 -9.03 -9.32 6.16
C ALA A 118 -8.10 -10.48 5.78
N TYR A 119 -8.08 -11.47 6.67
CA TYR A 119 -7.34 -12.71 6.47
C TYR A 119 -8.27 -13.93 6.52
N PRO A 120 -7.98 -14.98 5.75
CA PRO A 120 -8.76 -16.22 5.77
C PRO A 120 -8.43 -17.07 7.01
N LYS A 121 -9.28 -18.05 7.33
CA LYS A 121 -9.10 -18.95 8.49
C LYS A 121 -7.66 -19.53 8.57
N ARG A 122 -7.11 -20.00 7.44
CA ARG A 122 -5.76 -20.57 7.37
C ARG A 122 -4.66 -19.66 7.92
N PHE A 123 -4.82 -18.34 7.81
CA PHE A 123 -3.86 -17.38 8.35
C PHE A 123 -3.92 -17.34 9.89
N PHE A 124 -5.11 -17.41 10.46
CA PHE A 124 -5.26 -17.49 11.91
C PHE A 124 -4.83 -18.84 12.48
N ASP A 125 -5.03 -19.93 11.72
CA ASP A 125 -4.48 -21.24 12.09
C ASP A 125 -2.94 -21.21 12.08
N TYR A 126 -2.33 -20.53 11.09
CA TYR A 126 -0.88 -20.26 11.06
C TYR A 126 -0.41 -19.54 12.34
N LEU A 127 -1.11 -18.48 12.76
CA LEU A 127 -0.77 -17.76 14.00
C LEU A 127 -0.90 -18.65 15.24
N LYS A 128 -1.97 -19.45 15.33
CA LYS A 128 -2.18 -20.39 16.44
C LYS A 128 -1.11 -21.49 16.51
N SER A 129 -0.52 -21.86 15.37
CA SER A 129 0.57 -22.85 15.32
C SER A 129 1.91 -22.36 15.91
N GLY A 130 1.97 -21.12 16.42
CA GLY A 130 3.18 -20.54 17.00
C GLY A 130 4.13 -19.89 15.99
N LYS A 131 3.78 -19.90 14.70
CA LYS A 131 4.60 -19.25 13.67
C LYS A 131 4.48 -17.72 13.75
N THR A 132 5.59 -17.03 13.55
CA THR A 132 5.74 -15.60 13.84
C THR A 132 6.11 -14.73 12.64
N ARG A 133 6.32 -15.30 11.44
CA ARG A 133 6.67 -14.51 10.25
C ARG A 133 5.44 -13.76 9.75
N LEU A 134 5.45 -12.45 9.92
CA LEU A 134 4.37 -11.53 9.55
C LEU A 134 4.95 -10.37 8.74
N SER A 135 4.19 -9.86 7.77
CA SER A 135 4.51 -8.59 7.11
C SER A 135 4.57 -7.46 8.14
N VAL A 136 5.21 -6.34 7.78
CA VAL A 136 5.34 -5.20 8.70
C VAL A 136 3.97 -4.65 9.07
N THR A 137 3.03 -4.59 8.12
CA THR A 137 1.63 -4.19 8.34
C THR A 137 0.92 -5.08 9.35
N THR A 138 0.98 -6.41 9.17
CA THR A 138 0.32 -7.34 10.09
C THR A 138 0.98 -7.38 11.46
N LEU A 139 2.31 -7.28 11.50
CA LEU A 139 3.06 -7.20 12.75
C LEU A 139 2.73 -5.91 13.51
N SER A 140 2.62 -4.77 12.80
CA SER A 140 2.19 -3.50 13.38
C SER A 140 0.80 -3.60 14.00
N CYS A 141 -0.15 -4.24 13.31
CA CYS A 141 -1.48 -4.47 13.89
C CYS A 141 -1.40 -5.30 15.17
N ARG A 142 -0.64 -6.40 15.16
CA ARG A 142 -0.49 -7.29 16.31
C ARG A 142 0.17 -6.59 17.51
N LEU A 143 1.23 -5.82 17.29
CA LEU A 143 1.96 -5.11 18.35
C LEU A 143 1.21 -3.87 18.85
N SER A 144 0.24 -3.39 18.08
CA SER A 144 -0.63 -2.26 18.41
C SER A 144 -2.04 -2.69 18.84
N ASP A 145 -2.27 -3.96 19.12
CA ASP A 145 -3.59 -4.50 19.52
C ASP A 145 -4.74 -4.12 18.57
N ILE A 146 -4.43 -3.89 17.29
CA ILE A 146 -5.42 -3.63 16.25
C ILE A 146 -5.98 -4.97 15.77
N PRO A 147 -7.30 -5.21 15.90
CA PRO A 147 -7.89 -6.48 15.49
C PRO A 147 -7.73 -6.74 13.99
N LEU A 148 -7.28 -7.94 13.63
CA LEU A 148 -7.26 -8.38 12.24
C LEU A 148 -8.63 -8.90 11.81
N ASN A 149 -9.14 -8.37 10.69
CA ASN A 149 -10.42 -8.79 10.14
C ASN A 149 -10.40 -10.23 9.61
N ARG A 150 -11.55 -10.89 9.65
CA ARG A 150 -11.76 -12.29 9.29
C ARG A 150 -12.74 -12.42 8.14
N THR A 151 -12.92 -13.65 7.67
CA THR A 151 -13.92 -13.99 6.64
C THR A 151 -15.34 -13.54 6.99
N LYS A 152 -15.74 -13.59 8.26
CA LYS A 152 -17.05 -13.09 8.70
C LYS A 152 -17.21 -11.57 8.49
N ASP A 153 -16.14 -10.81 8.65
CA ASP A 153 -16.15 -9.36 8.53
C ASP A 153 -16.25 -8.95 7.05
N VAL A 154 -15.56 -9.67 6.16
CA VAL A 154 -15.72 -9.52 4.70
C VAL A 154 -17.17 -9.82 4.28
N ARG A 155 -17.77 -10.90 4.81
CA ARG A 155 -19.17 -11.28 4.51
C ARG A 155 -20.16 -10.22 4.98
N ALA A 156 -19.91 -9.63 6.15
CA ALA A 156 -20.69 -8.51 6.68
C ALA A 156 -20.39 -7.16 6.01
N GLY A 157 -19.47 -7.12 5.04
CA GLY A 157 -19.04 -5.90 4.38
C GLY A 157 -18.30 -4.92 5.30
N LYS A 158 -17.69 -5.40 6.38
CA LYS A 158 -16.92 -4.64 7.38
C LYS A 158 -15.40 -4.70 7.15
N ALA A 159 -14.95 -5.44 6.14
CA ALA A 159 -13.55 -5.54 5.74
C ALA A 159 -13.42 -5.82 4.25
N LEU A 160 -12.21 -5.68 3.71
CA LEU A 160 -11.86 -5.99 2.32
C LEU A 160 -10.82 -7.09 2.26
N THR A 161 -10.86 -7.85 1.18
CA THR A 161 -9.77 -8.75 0.80
C THR A 161 -8.67 -7.95 0.11
N ALA A 162 -7.42 -8.43 0.14
CA ALA A 162 -6.30 -7.72 -0.49
C ALA A 162 -6.44 -7.65 -2.02
N GLU A 163 -7.13 -8.60 -2.65
CA GLU A 163 -7.47 -8.60 -4.07
C GLU A 163 -8.71 -7.75 -4.44
N ILE A 164 -9.27 -7.00 -3.48
CA ILE A 164 -10.40 -6.08 -3.63
C ILE A 164 -11.78 -6.77 -3.79
N THR A 165 -11.90 -7.81 -4.63
CA THR A 165 -13.22 -8.31 -5.11
C THR A 165 -13.73 -9.57 -4.42
N ASN A 166 -12.93 -10.21 -3.56
CA ASN A 166 -13.14 -11.55 -2.98
C ASN A 166 -13.03 -12.72 -3.96
N ALA A 167 -12.85 -12.45 -5.26
CA ALA A 167 -12.82 -13.50 -6.29
C ALA A 167 -11.64 -14.47 -6.08
N ARG A 168 -10.47 -13.94 -5.68
CA ARG A 168 -9.28 -14.76 -5.42
C ARG A 168 -9.47 -15.64 -4.19
N TRP A 169 -10.14 -15.16 -3.14
CA TRP A 169 -10.51 -16.00 -2.00
C TRP A 169 -11.41 -17.17 -2.40
N ASN A 170 -12.44 -16.94 -3.22
CA ASN A 170 -13.28 -18.03 -3.72
C ASN A 170 -12.44 -19.07 -4.49
N LEU A 171 -11.62 -18.60 -5.44
CA LEU A 171 -10.78 -19.45 -6.28
C LEU A 171 -9.74 -20.25 -5.48
N LYS A 172 -9.03 -19.62 -4.55
CA LYS A 172 -7.86 -20.23 -3.87
C LYS A 172 -8.19 -20.95 -2.59
N LEU A 173 -9.35 -20.68 -1.99
CA LEU A 173 -9.74 -21.20 -0.67
C LEU A 173 -11.03 -22.01 -0.72
N ASN A 174 -11.63 -22.17 -1.91
CA ASN A 174 -12.92 -22.82 -2.10
C ASN A 174 -13.99 -22.26 -1.16
N LEU A 175 -14.02 -20.93 -1.03
CA LEU A 175 -15.02 -20.22 -0.25
C LEU A 175 -16.20 -19.82 -1.14
N ASN A 176 -17.37 -19.66 -0.52
CA ASN A 176 -18.56 -19.09 -1.15
C ASN A 176 -18.82 -17.68 -0.59
N MET A 177 -17.97 -16.72 -0.99
CA MET A 177 -18.10 -15.30 -0.65
C MET A 177 -18.78 -14.54 -1.79
N PRO A 178 -19.67 -13.57 -1.50
CA PRO A 178 -20.18 -12.67 -2.53
C PRO A 178 -19.02 -11.93 -3.20
N VAL A 179 -18.88 -12.08 -4.52
CA VAL A 179 -17.94 -11.29 -5.32
C VAL A 179 -18.50 -9.88 -5.43
N ILE A 180 -17.65 -8.88 -5.20
CA ILE A 180 -18.03 -7.45 -5.27
C ILE A 180 -17.24 -6.75 -6.36
N THR A 181 -17.81 -5.66 -6.89
CA THR A 181 -17.11 -4.82 -7.87
C THR A 181 -16.01 -3.98 -7.18
N PRO A 182 -14.96 -3.58 -7.92
CA PRO A 182 -13.96 -2.65 -7.41
C PRO A 182 -14.58 -1.33 -6.92
N THR A 183 -15.56 -0.79 -7.65
CA THR A 183 -16.35 0.38 -7.23
C THR A 183 -17.02 0.18 -5.86
N LEU A 184 -17.63 -0.98 -5.59
CA LEU A 184 -18.26 -1.25 -4.30
C LEU A 184 -17.22 -1.38 -3.18
N ALA A 185 -16.08 -2.02 -3.44
CA ALA A 185 -14.98 -2.10 -2.50
C ALA A 185 -14.44 -0.71 -2.14
N ALA A 186 -14.25 0.17 -3.14
CA ALA A 186 -13.84 1.56 -2.95
C ALA A 186 -14.81 2.34 -2.04
N LYS A 187 -16.12 2.24 -2.31
CA LYS A 187 -17.17 2.84 -1.45
C LYS A 187 -17.12 2.33 -0.01
N ARG A 188 -16.85 1.03 0.18
CA ARG A 188 -16.68 0.45 1.52
C ARG A 188 -15.45 1.02 2.22
N LEU A 189 -14.32 1.14 1.54
CA LEU A 189 -13.11 1.72 2.11
C LEU A 189 -13.33 3.18 2.53
N LEU A 190 -13.97 4.00 1.69
CA LEU A 190 -14.31 5.39 2.04
C LEU A 190 -15.25 5.48 3.25
N ARG A 191 -16.22 4.56 3.38
CA ARG A 191 -17.06 4.47 4.57
C ARG A 191 -16.27 4.09 5.82
N PHE A 192 -15.28 3.20 5.72
CA PHE A 192 -14.40 2.88 6.85
C PHE A 192 -13.58 4.11 7.25
N THR A 193 -13.07 4.87 6.27
CA THR A 193 -12.37 6.13 6.52
C THR A 193 -13.25 7.14 7.27
N ALA A 194 -14.53 7.28 6.92
CA ALA A 194 -15.44 8.17 7.65
C ALA A 194 -15.71 7.76 9.13
N GLN A 195 -15.31 6.55 9.53
CA GLN A 195 -15.55 6.01 10.88
C GLN A 195 -14.28 6.00 11.75
N ASN A 196 -13.13 6.36 11.19
CA ASN A 196 -11.82 6.23 11.84
C ASN A 196 -10.93 7.42 11.50
N ASP A 197 -10.09 7.84 12.45
CA ASP A 197 -9.12 8.92 12.25
C ASP A 197 -7.98 8.49 11.31
N PHE A 198 -7.66 7.19 11.30
CA PHE A 198 -6.70 6.61 10.38
C PHE A 198 -7.17 5.25 9.84
N THR A 199 -7.31 5.15 8.51
CA THR A 199 -7.58 3.89 7.81
C THR A 199 -6.40 3.49 6.94
N LEU A 200 -5.93 2.26 7.10
CA LEU A 200 -4.90 1.62 6.27
C LEU A 200 -5.51 0.48 5.45
N TYR A 201 -5.21 0.44 4.16
CA TYR A 201 -5.44 -0.70 3.28
C TYR A 201 -4.14 -1.07 2.55
N GLU A 202 -3.83 -2.35 2.50
CA GLU A 202 -2.63 -2.91 1.86
C GLU A 202 -3.00 -3.69 0.60
N TYR A 203 -2.27 -3.47 -0.48
CA TYR A 203 -2.37 -4.21 -1.73
C TYR A 203 -0.98 -4.73 -2.14
N TYR A 204 -0.76 -6.03 -2.01
CA TYR A 204 0.56 -6.65 -2.24
C TYR A 204 0.69 -7.41 -3.58
N ILE A 205 -0.37 -7.42 -4.40
CA ILE A 205 -0.40 -8.26 -5.61
C ILE A 205 0.52 -7.72 -6.71
N THR A 206 0.75 -6.40 -6.75
CA THR A 206 1.70 -5.75 -7.67
C THR A 206 3.13 -6.26 -7.49
N ASP A 207 3.60 -6.41 -6.25
CA ASP A 207 4.92 -7.00 -5.98
C ASP A 207 5.00 -8.49 -6.41
N HIS A 208 3.96 -9.27 -6.12
CA HIS A 208 3.88 -10.66 -6.57
C HIS A 208 3.89 -10.78 -8.11
N LEU A 209 3.25 -9.85 -8.82
CA LEU A 209 3.29 -9.77 -10.27
C LEU A 209 4.70 -9.44 -10.77
N GLY A 210 5.37 -8.45 -10.17
CA GLY A 210 6.75 -8.07 -10.47
C GLY A 210 7.75 -9.21 -10.30
N HIS A 211 7.59 -10.02 -9.26
CA HIS A 211 8.38 -11.23 -9.05
C HIS A 211 8.02 -12.41 -9.96
N GLY A 212 6.95 -12.33 -10.76
CA GLY A 212 6.41 -13.46 -11.52
C GLY A 212 5.89 -14.59 -10.64
N ARG A 213 5.46 -14.27 -9.40
CA ARG A 213 4.92 -15.21 -8.40
C ARG A 213 3.39 -15.16 -8.30
N TYR A 214 2.74 -14.44 -9.21
CA TYR A 214 1.30 -14.34 -9.29
C TYR A 214 0.78 -15.21 -10.44
N ASP A 215 -0.23 -16.03 -10.11
CA ASP A 215 -0.85 -17.01 -11.01
C ASP A 215 -2.18 -16.54 -11.61
N GLY A 216 -2.58 -15.30 -11.31
CA GLY A 216 -3.71 -14.65 -11.98
C GLY A 216 -3.24 -13.86 -13.20
N GLU A 217 -4.20 -13.41 -13.99
CA GLU A 217 -3.94 -12.63 -15.20
C GLU A 217 -3.62 -11.16 -14.84
N THR A 218 -2.53 -10.62 -15.38
CA THR A 218 -2.02 -9.28 -15.09
C THR A 218 -3.01 -8.18 -15.48
N GLU A 219 -3.58 -8.25 -16.68
CA GLU A 219 -4.46 -7.19 -17.21
C GLU A 219 -5.74 -7.05 -16.39
N SER A 220 -6.44 -8.15 -16.10
CA SER A 220 -7.64 -8.12 -15.26
C SER A 220 -7.35 -7.69 -13.82
N THR A 221 -6.21 -8.10 -13.27
CA THR A 221 -5.76 -7.65 -11.93
C THR A 221 -5.48 -6.15 -11.91
N LEU A 222 -4.85 -5.62 -12.95
CA LEU A 222 -4.58 -4.18 -13.09
C LEU A 222 -5.89 -3.39 -13.27
N LYS A 223 -6.84 -3.87 -14.08
CA LYS A 223 -8.16 -3.24 -14.24
C LYS A 223 -8.93 -3.16 -12.93
N ILE A 224 -8.87 -4.19 -12.09
CA ILE A 224 -9.49 -4.19 -10.76
C ILE A 224 -8.87 -3.10 -9.87
N LEU A 225 -7.53 -3.02 -9.83
CA LEU A 225 -6.83 -2.00 -9.06
C LEU A 225 -7.15 -0.59 -9.59
N ASP A 226 -7.15 -0.42 -10.90
CA ASP A 226 -7.42 0.86 -11.58
C ASP A 226 -8.82 1.37 -11.27
N GLU A 227 -9.86 0.55 -11.45
CA GLU A 227 -11.24 0.95 -11.14
C GLU A 227 -11.43 1.28 -9.65
N PHE A 228 -10.75 0.54 -8.76
CA PHE A 228 -10.78 0.81 -7.33
C PHE A 228 -10.15 2.17 -6.98
N LEU A 229 -8.94 2.45 -7.47
CA LEU A 229 -8.25 3.71 -7.21
C LEU A 229 -8.94 4.90 -7.88
N LEU A 230 -9.39 4.76 -9.12
CA LEU A 230 -10.15 5.77 -9.84
C LEU A 230 -11.41 6.16 -9.05
N THR A 231 -12.16 5.17 -8.54
CA THR A 231 -13.35 5.41 -7.72
C THR A 231 -13.00 6.13 -6.43
N ILE A 232 -11.94 5.72 -5.72
CA ILE A 232 -11.52 6.34 -4.46
C ILE A 232 -11.14 7.80 -4.66
N ILE A 233 -10.30 8.11 -5.65
CA ILE A 233 -9.83 9.47 -5.88
C ILE A 233 -10.96 10.37 -6.39
N THR A 234 -11.87 9.83 -7.21
CA THR A 234 -13.02 10.59 -7.74
C THR A 234 -14.09 10.87 -6.68
N LYS A 235 -14.25 9.98 -5.70
CA LYS A 235 -15.28 10.08 -4.65
C LYS A 235 -14.69 10.46 -3.28
N LEU A 236 -13.46 10.95 -3.25
CA LEU A 236 -12.78 11.33 -2.01
C LEU A 236 -13.54 12.51 -1.37
N PRO A 237 -13.99 12.39 -0.10
CA PRO A 237 -14.60 13.52 0.60
C PRO A 237 -13.59 14.66 0.82
N ASP A 238 -14.08 15.90 0.82
CA ASP A 238 -13.23 17.11 0.91
C ASP A 238 -12.47 17.23 2.24
N ASP A 239 -13.00 16.62 3.32
CA ASP A 239 -12.38 16.61 4.64
C ASP A 239 -11.37 15.47 4.84
N VAL A 240 -11.25 14.55 3.88
CA VAL A 240 -10.35 13.39 3.93
C VAL A 240 -9.05 13.70 3.22
N THR A 241 -7.94 13.21 3.77
CA THR A 241 -6.64 13.16 3.07
C THR A 241 -6.33 11.73 2.63
N LEU A 242 -6.02 11.55 1.36
CA LEU A 242 -5.57 10.30 0.78
C LEU A 242 -4.07 10.36 0.49
N LEU A 243 -3.35 9.38 1.01
CA LEU A 243 -2.00 9.03 0.57
C LEU A 243 -2.03 7.61 0.02
N ILE A 244 -1.63 7.44 -1.24
CA ILE A 244 -1.27 6.16 -1.84
C ILE A 244 0.25 6.13 -1.93
N CYS A 245 0.91 5.08 -1.43
CA CYS A 245 2.37 5.02 -1.46
C CYS A 245 2.85 3.58 -1.66
N SER A 246 4.10 3.47 -2.11
CA SER A 246 4.83 2.22 -2.21
C SER A 246 6.16 2.32 -1.44
N ASP A 247 6.73 1.17 -1.12
CA ASP A 247 7.99 0.99 -0.40
C ASP A 247 9.18 0.78 -1.33
N HIS A 248 8.96 0.42 -2.59
CA HIS A 248 9.99 0.27 -3.60
C HIS A 248 9.43 0.16 -5.03
N GLY A 249 10.30 0.18 -6.02
CA GLY A 249 9.98 -0.21 -7.41
C GLY A 249 10.07 -1.72 -7.64
N ASN A 250 9.20 -2.23 -8.51
CA ASN A 250 9.18 -3.61 -9.01
C ASN A 250 8.24 -3.68 -10.23
N PHE A 251 6.94 -3.44 -10.00
CA PHE A 251 5.88 -3.64 -10.99
C PHE A 251 6.01 -2.80 -12.26
N GLU A 252 6.72 -1.68 -12.21
CA GLU A 252 6.93 -0.79 -13.37
C GLU A 252 7.92 -1.34 -14.41
N ASP A 253 8.62 -2.45 -14.12
CA ASP A 253 9.54 -3.11 -15.04
C ASP A 253 9.49 -4.64 -14.91
N LEU A 254 8.59 -5.28 -15.67
CA LEU A 254 8.45 -6.73 -15.69
C LEU A 254 9.53 -7.45 -16.54
N SER A 255 10.53 -6.75 -17.06
CA SER A 255 11.65 -7.40 -17.76
C SER A 255 12.61 -8.08 -16.79
N VAL A 256 12.62 -7.64 -15.53
CA VAL A 256 13.39 -8.21 -14.42
C VAL A 256 12.47 -8.76 -13.35
N LYS A 257 12.95 -9.76 -12.59
CA LYS A 257 12.20 -10.35 -11.46
C LYS A 257 12.65 -9.84 -10.10
N THR A 258 13.69 -9.01 -10.08
CA THR A 258 14.18 -8.31 -8.88
C THR A 258 13.42 -7.00 -8.72
N HIS A 259 13.52 -6.39 -7.55
CA HIS A 259 13.10 -4.99 -7.40
C HIS A 259 13.99 -4.07 -8.24
N THR A 260 13.55 -2.83 -8.41
CA THR A 260 14.31 -1.78 -9.10
C THR A 260 14.83 -0.75 -8.10
N ARG A 261 15.69 0.17 -8.58
CA ARG A 261 16.12 1.37 -7.84
C ARG A 261 15.32 2.61 -8.21
N ASN A 262 14.23 2.44 -8.98
CA ASN A 262 13.36 3.54 -9.35
C ASN A 262 12.72 4.15 -8.10
N PRO A 263 12.37 5.45 -8.14
CA PRO A 263 11.63 6.06 -7.03
C PRO A 263 10.28 5.36 -6.86
N ALA A 264 9.87 5.17 -5.62
CA ALA A 264 8.57 4.62 -5.29
C ALA A 264 7.48 5.60 -5.71
N LEU A 265 6.40 5.10 -6.31
CA LEU A 265 5.25 5.89 -6.71
C LEU A 265 4.49 6.34 -5.45
N THR A 266 4.21 7.64 -5.36
CA THR A 266 3.34 8.20 -4.33
C THR A 266 2.29 9.12 -4.94
N ILE A 267 1.07 9.06 -4.40
CA ILE A 267 -0.06 9.90 -4.78
C ILE A 267 -0.66 10.54 -3.54
N ALA A 268 -0.82 11.87 -3.55
CA ALA A 268 -1.56 12.60 -2.52
C ALA A 268 -2.79 13.30 -3.12
N ALA A 269 -3.93 13.23 -2.42
CA ALA A 269 -5.18 13.87 -2.81
C ALA A 269 -6.02 14.27 -1.58
N GLY A 270 -6.90 15.26 -1.73
CA GLY A 270 -7.81 15.72 -0.68
C GLY A 270 -7.23 16.83 0.22
N LYS A 271 -7.76 16.93 1.44
CA LYS A 271 -7.61 18.10 2.34
C LYS A 271 -6.16 18.59 2.51
N ASN A 272 -5.25 17.69 2.85
CA ASN A 272 -3.83 18.02 3.13
C ASN A 272 -2.87 17.54 2.05
N ALA A 273 -3.35 17.34 0.81
CA ALA A 273 -2.56 16.73 -0.26
C ALA A 273 -1.27 17.51 -0.58
N LYS A 274 -1.37 18.85 -0.64
CA LYS A 274 -0.24 19.74 -0.92
C LYS A 274 0.86 19.62 0.13
N GLN A 275 0.50 19.61 1.40
CA GLN A 275 1.46 19.47 2.51
C GLN A 275 2.19 18.12 2.45
N LEU A 276 1.46 17.04 2.16
CA LEU A 276 2.10 15.73 2.00
C LEU A 276 3.08 15.70 0.81
N PHE A 277 2.70 16.29 -0.32
CA PHE A 277 3.57 16.41 -1.50
C PHE A 277 4.84 17.24 -1.22
N GLU A 278 4.70 18.36 -0.51
CA GLU A 278 5.82 19.25 -0.18
C GLU A 278 6.79 18.60 0.83
N GLU A 279 6.27 17.85 1.81
CA GLU A 279 7.05 17.33 2.94
C GLU A 279 7.66 15.93 2.70
N ILE A 280 7.06 15.08 1.87
CA ILE A 280 7.52 13.70 1.66
C ILE A 280 8.49 13.65 0.46
N LYS A 281 9.75 13.30 0.73
CA LYS A 281 10.81 13.08 -0.26
C LYS A 281 11.37 11.66 -0.22
N ASP A 282 11.36 11.04 0.95
CA ASP A 282 11.77 9.64 1.15
C ASP A 282 10.79 8.88 2.06
N LEU A 283 10.96 7.55 2.14
CA LEU A 283 10.05 6.69 2.91
C LEU A 283 9.95 7.06 4.40
N THR A 284 11.02 7.63 4.98
CA THR A 284 11.09 7.94 6.41
C THR A 284 10.20 9.12 6.79
N GLN A 285 9.86 9.96 5.82
CA GLN A 285 9.07 11.17 6.04
C GLN A 285 7.56 10.94 5.96
N ILE A 286 7.11 9.79 5.42
CA ILE A 286 5.69 9.48 5.25
C ILE A 286 4.95 9.55 6.58
N LYS A 287 5.42 8.84 7.61
CA LYS A 287 4.78 8.86 8.94
C LYS A 287 4.72 10.28 9.49
N SER A 288 5.85 10.99 9.53
CA SER A 288 5.91 12.32 10.14
C SER A 288 5.00 13.34 9.44
N ALA A 289 4.91 13.28 8.10
CA ALA A 289 4.04 14.15 7.33
C ALA A 289 2.56 13.83 7.60
N ILE A 290 2.18 12.56 7.70
CA ILE A 290 0.81 12.16 8.04
C ILE A 290 0.43 12.67 9.44
N ILE A 291 1.23 12.37 10.47
CA ILE A 291 0.86 12.72 11.85
C ILE A 291 0.83 14.23 12.10
N LYS A 292 1.67 14.99 11.39
CA LYS A 292 1.73 16.45 11.49
C LYS A 292 0.47 17.10 10.91
N ASN A 293 0.04 16.64 9.73
CA ASN A 293 -0.98 17.31 8.93
C ASN A 293 -2.39 16.68 9.07
N CYS A 294 -2.48 15.39 9.40
CA CYS A 294 -3.73 14.62 9.47
C CYS A 294 -4.04 14.26 10.94
N LYS A 295 -4.45 15.27 11.71
CA LYS A 295 -4.86 15.07 13.11
C LYS A 295 -6.22 14.41 13.20
#